data_AF-A0A660M8X5-F1
#
_entry.id   AF-A0A660M8X5-F1
#
_cell.length_a   1.000
_cell.length_b   1.000
_cell.length_c   1.000
_cell.angle_alpha   90.00
_cell.angle_beta   90.00
_cell.angle_gamma   90.00
#
_symmetry.space_group_name_H-M   'P 1'
#
loop_
_entity.id
_entity.type
_entity.pdbx_description
1 polymer ?
#
loop_
_entity_poly.entity_id
_entity_poly.type
_entity_poly.pdbx_seq_one_letter_code
_entity_poly.pdbx_strand_id
1 'polypeptide(L)'
;TPAKGSQLIIPDGSLPTEEQPGYVAPRSGAAARAASATGTNSYNGTGAYGGAAGTAHAWTGGGDGGGYAWGNCTFYAYERRLELGRPIGRQWGNAATWASFARASGYGVGTTPAVGAVMQNGGGYGHVAIVESVNPGVSVTVSEMNGFRWGGGFNRVGFGNIPWNEAVGGRYQYIY
;
A
#
# COMPACT_ATOMS: atom_id res chain seq x y z
N THR A 1 -29.70 28.50 -14.12
CA THR A 1 -29.05 29.10 -12.94
C THR A 1 -29.98 28.94 -11.76
N PRO A 2 -29.75 27.99 -10.83
CA PRO A 2 -30.52 27.93 -9.58
C PRO A 2 -29.92 28.88 -8.53
N ALA A 3 -30.78 29.34 -7.64
CA ALA A 3 -30.62 30.50 -6.77
C ALA A 3 -29.83 30.23 -5.47
N LYS A 4 -29.34 31.33 -4.91
CA LYS A 4 -28.68 31.49 -3.61
C LYS A 4 -29.57 30.97 -2.47
N GLY A 5 -29.13 29.95 -1.72
CA GLY A 5 -29.71 29.65 -0.39
C GLY A 5 -29.95 28.20 0.04
N SER A 6 -29.50 27.16 -0.66
CA SER A 6 -29.65 25.78 -0.15
C SER A 6 -28.51 25.39 0.80
N GLN A 7 -28.83 25.39 2.10
CA GLN A 7 -28.00 24.98 3.23
C GLN A 7 -27.69 23.47 3.15
N LEU A 8 -26.43 23.11 2.89
CA LEU A 8 -25.95 21.73 2.94
C LEU A 8 -25.54 21.42 4.39
N ILE A 9 -26.39 20.70 5.13
CA ILE A 9 -26.10 20.25 6.49
C ILE A 9 -25.20 19.01 6.37
N ILE A 10 -23.93 19.12 6.78
CA ILE A 10 -22.98 18.01 6.87
C ILE A 10 -22.80 17.69 8.37
N PRO A 11 -23.30 16.54 8.87
CA PRO A 11 -23.08 16.16 10.26
C PRO A 11 -21.73 15.43 10.39
N ASP A 12 -20.63 16.20 10.56
CA ASP A 12 -19.34 15.84 11.19
C ASP A 12 -18.08 16.63 10.71
N GLY A 13 -18.23 17.62 9.83
CA GLY A 13 -17.44 18.87 9.93
C GLY A 13 -15.91 18.82 9.89
N SER A 14 -15.29 17.99 9.05
CA SER A 14 -13.92 18.27 8.55
C SER A 14 -13.98 18.60 7.06
N LEU A 15 -13.89 19.90 6.73
CA LEU A 15 -13.73 20.37 5.36
C LEU A 15 -12.47 19.74 4.73
N PRO A 16 -12.51 19.34 3.44
CA PRO A 16 -11.30 19.03 2.69
C PRO A 16 -10.27 20.14 2.87
N THR A 17 -8.99 19.79 3.03
CA THR A 17 -7.88 20.74 3.33
C THR A 17 -7.79 21.91 2.35
N GLU A 18 -8.34 21.75 1.15
CA GLU A 18 -8.39 22.75 0.08
C GLU A 18 -9.43 23.87 0.33
N GLU A 19 -10.42 23.63 1.20
CA GLU A 19 -11.52 24.57 1.50
C GLU A 19 -11.40 25.24 2.88
N GLN A 20 -10.31 25.00 3.62
CA GLN A 20 -10.11 25.59 4.94
C GLN A 20 -9.69 27.08 4.86
N PRO A 21 -10.27 27.98 5.69
CA PRO A 21 -9.84 29.38 5.78
C PRO A 21 -8.36 29.46 6.18
N GLY A 22 -7.49 29.93 5.28
CA GLY A 22 -6.05 29.99 5.49
C GLY A 22 -5.22 29.08 4.59
N TYR A 23 -5.85 28.26 3.74
CA TYR A 23 -5.14 27.49 2.72
C TYR A 23 -4.44 28.41 1.70
N VAL A 24 -3.12 28.19 1.52
CA VAL A 24 -2.31 28.84 0.50
C VAL A 24 -1.75 27.75 -0.41
N ALA A 25 -2.20 27.70 -1.67
CA ALA A 25 -1.65 26.78 -2.65
C ALA A 25 -0.14 27.02 -2.84
N PRO A 26 0.71 25.98 -2.91
CA PRO A 26 2.14 26.16 -3.15
C PRO A 26 2.34 26.79 -4.53
N ARG A 27 2.90 28.01 -4.54
CA ARG A 27 3.25 28.74 -5.76
C ARG A 27 4.49 28.10 -6.37
N SER A 28 4.35 27.54 -7.57
CA SER A 28 5.46 27.06 -8.37
C SER A 28 6.35 28.24 -8.82
N GLY A 29 7.59 28.28 -8.34
CA GLY A 29 8.57 29.31 -8.70
C GLY A 29 9.99 28.91 -8.27
N ALA A 30 10.92 28.99 -9.22
CA ALA A 30 12.23 28.35 -9.19
C ALA A 30 13.29 28.99 -8.26
N ALA A 31 14.18 28.11 -7.78
CA ALA A 31 15.61 28.30 -7.47
C ALA A 31 16.04 29.31 -6.37
N ALA A 32 16.29 28.80 -5.17
CA ALA A 32 17.41 29.25 -4.32
C ALA A 32 18.00 28.08 -3.50
N ARG A 33 19.14 27.64 -4.02
CA ARG A 33 20.16 26.71 -3.54
C ARG A 33 20.69 26.93 -2.10
N ALA A 34 20.65 25.82 -1.35
CA ALA A 34 21.66 25.26 -0.43
C ALA A 34 21.93 25.88 0.97
N ALA A 35 21.66 25.08 2.03
CA ALA A 35 22.67 24.64 3.00
C ALA A 35 22.15 23.49 3.92
N SER A 36 22.66 22.28 3.65
CA SER A 36 23.15 21.25 4.58
C SER A 36 22.33 20.70 5.76
N ALA A 37 21.85 19.45 5.61
CA ALA A 37 21.88 18.41 6.66
C ALA A 37 22.06 17.02 6.03
N THR A 38 23.30 16.51 6.13
CA THR A 38 23.73 15.10 6.18
C THR A 38 22.82 13.99 5.63
N GLY A 39 23.20 13.48 4.44
CA GLY A 39 23.27 12.04 4.17
C GLY A 39 22.02 11.33 3.66
N THR A 40 21.47 11.73 2.51
CA THR A 40 20.54 10.87 1.74
C THR A 40 21.14 10.58 0.37
N ASN A 41 21.47 9.31 0.11
CA ASN A 41 22.01 8.88 -1.17
C ASN A 41 20.85 8.73 -2.19
N SER A 42 20.53 9.82 -2.89
CA SER A 42 19.65 9.81 -4.06
C SER A 42 20.43 9.31 -5.28
N TYR A 43 20.16 8.08 -5.73
CA TYR A 43 20.58 7.63 -7.05
C TYR A 43 19.47 7.93 -8.07
N ASN A 44 19.66 9.03 -8.80
CA ASN A 44 18.92 9.39 -9.99
C ASN A 44 19.40 8.52 -11.18
N GLY A 45 18.52 7.68 -11.73
CA GLY A 45 18.75 6.93 -12.96
C GLY A 45 17.74 7.34 -14.03
N THR A 46 18.10 8.32 -14.85
CA THR A 46 17.38 8.67 -16.09
C THR A 46 17.65 7.62 -17.17
N GLY A 47 16.60 6.96 -17.66
CA GLY A 47 16.64 6.09 -18.84
C GLY A 47 15.23 5.71 -19.28
N ALA A 48 14.78 6.30 -20.39
CA ALA A 48 13.43 6.15 -20.92
C ALA A 48 13.22 4.79 -21.62
N TYR A 49 12.35 3.96 -21.04
CA TYR A 49 11.40 3.06 -21.72
C TYR A 49 10.22 2.82 -20.77
N GLY A 50 8.99 2.83 -21.29
CA GLY A 50 7.76 2.92 -20.52
C GLY A 50 7.51 1.78 -19.52
N GLY A 51 6.82 2.13 -18.42
CA GLY A 51 6.23 1.19 -17.47
C GLY A 51 6.84 1.21 -16.07
N ALA A 52 6.56 2.27 -15.29
CA ALA A 52 6.62 2.35 -13.82
C ALA A 52 7.65 1.47 -13.05
N ALA A 53 8.91 1.47 -13.47
CA ALA A 53 10.04 1.06 -12.64
C ALA A 53 10.70 2.33 -12.09
N GLY A 54 10.29 2.80 -10.90
CA GLY A 54 10.84 4.05 -10.39
C GLY A 54 10.47 4.56 -8.99
N THR A 55 9.66 3.86 -8.20
CA THR A 55 9.16 4.41 -6.90
C THR A 55 9.31 3.48 -5.69
N ALA A 56 9.83 2.27 -5.86
CA ALA A 56 10.02 1.38 -4.72
C ALA A 56 11.16 1.85 -3.80
N HIS A 57 10.87 1.97 -2.51
CA HIS A 57 11.79 2.47 -1.48
C HIS A 57 12.15 1.37 -0.48
N ALA A 58 13.23 1.59 0.27
CA ALA A 58 13.61 0.68 1.34
C ALA A 58 12.61 0.79 2.51
N TRP A 59 12.20 -0.34 3.08
CA TRP A 59 11.45 -0.31 4.33
C TRP A 59 12.38 0.07 5.48
N THR A 60 11.96 1.05 6.26
CA THR A 60 12.67 1.53 7.46
C THR A 60 11.89 1.29 8.74
N GLY A 61 10.67 0.72 8.65
CA GLY A 61 9.87 0.34 9.80
C GLY A 61 10.55 -0.76 10.62
N GLY A 62 10.39 -0.69 11.93
CA GLY A 62 11.00 -1.64 12.88
C GLY A 62 9.98 -2.61 13.46
N GLY A 63 10.45 -3.81 13.83
CA GLY A 63 9.66 -4.87 14.47
C GLY A 63 10.43 -6.20 14.46
N ASP A 64 9.91 -7.22 15.16
CA ASP A 64 10.49 -8.56 15.19
C ASP A 64 10.11 -9.42 13.95
N GLY A 65 9.29 -8.86 13.05
CA GLY A 65 8.79 -9.53 11.87
C GLY A 65 7.80 -10.65 12.16
N GLY A 66 7.39 -10.88 13.40
CA GLY A 66 6.45 -11.96 13.74
C GLY A 66 6.96 -13.36 13.38
N GLY A 67 8.28 -13.53 13.25
CA GLY A 67 8.91 -14.76 12.77
C GLY A 67 9.00 -14.90 11.24
N TYR A 68 8.67 -13.85 10.49
CA TYR A 68 8.92 -13.76 9.06
C TYR A 68 10.30 -13.16 8.78
N ALA A 69 10.99 -13.65 7.76
CA ALA A 69 12.35 -13.22 7.44
C ALA A 69 12.35 -11.80 6.85
N TRP A 70 13.13 -10.90 7.45
CA TRP A 70 13.32 -9.52 7.00
C TRP A 70 13.65 -9.44 5.50
N GLY A 71 13.12 -8.41 4.83
CA GLY A 71 13.33 -8.18 3.41
C GLY A 71 12.39 -8.95 2.47
N ASN A 72 11.46 -9.76 3.00
CA ASN A 72 10.46 -10.51 2.23
C ASN A 72 9.05 -9.91 2.31
N CYS A 73 8.18 -10.33 1.40
CA CYS A 73 6.78 -9.91 1.34
C CYS A 73 6.01 -10.17 2.64
N THR A 74 6.23 -11.33 3.27
CA THR A 74 5.56 -11.74 4.51
C THR A 74 5.97 -10.89 5.72
N PHE A 75 7.25 -10.53 5.83
CA PHE A 75 7.75 -9.60 6.85
C PHE A 75 7.06 -8.24 6.74
N TYR A 76 7.10 -7.65 5.54
CA TYR A 76 6.48 -6.35 5.30
C TYR A 76 4.98 -6.37 5.57
N ALA A 77 4.26 -7.36 5.04
CA ALA A 77 2.82 -7.45 5.21
C ALA A 77 2.43 -7.61 6.69
N TYR A 78 3.22 -8.33 7.49
CA TYR A 78 3.02 -8.43 8.93
C TYR A 78 3.21 -7.08 9.63
N GLU A 79 4.35 -6.42 9.42
CA GLU A 79 4.65 -5.12 10.05
C GLU A 79 3.65 -4.04 9.61
N ARG A 80 3.31 -3.97 8.32
CA ARG A 80 2.33 -3.02 7.81
C ARG A 80 0.92 -3.27 8.38
N ARG A 81 0.53 -4.53 8.59
CA ARG A 81 -0.74 -4.87 9.27
C ARG A 81 -0.73 -4.44 10.73
N LEU A 82 0.42 -4.46 11.42
CA LEU A 82 0.57 -3.88 12.76
C LEU A 82 0.40 -2.37 12.74
N GLU A 83 1.03 -1.65 11.81
CA GLU A 83 0.87 -0.20 11.65
C GLU A 83 -0.58 0.22 11.39
N LEU A 84 -1.34 -0.62 10.66
CA LEU A 84 -2.75 -0.40 10.37
C LEU A 84 -3.68 -0.79 11.53
N GLY A 85 -3.15 -1.23 12.67
CA GLY A 85 -3.94 -1.69 13.83
C GLY A 85 -4.72 -2.98 13.56
N ARG A 86 -4.29 -3.78 12.58
CA ARG A 86 -4.96 -5.01 12.14
C ARG A 86 -3.97 -6.18 12.17
N PRO A 87 -3.46 -6.58 13.34
CA PRO A 87 -2.46 -7.65 13.43
C PRO A 87 -2.93 -8.92 12.71
N ILE A 88 -1.97 -9.71 12.25
CA ILE A 88 -2.18 -11.06 11.72
C ILE A 88 -1.38 -12.05 12.57
N GLY A 89 -1.62 -13.34 12.37
CA GLY A 89 -0.87 -14.37 13.10
C GLY A 89 0.62 -14.37 12.74
N ARG A 90 1.41 -14.71 13.76
CA ARG A 90 2.86 -14.92 13.65
C ARG A 90 3.11 -16.29 12.99
N GLN A 91 4.23 -16.41 12.26
CA GLN A 91 4.74 -17.68 11.73
C GLN A 91 3.75 -18.53 10.89
N TRP A 92 2.88 -17.92 10.07
CA TRP A 92 2.06 -18.64 9.09
C TRP A 92 2.87 -19.23 7.91
N GLY A 93 4.20 -19.13 7.96
CA GLY A 93 5.11 -19.61 6.94
C GLY A 93 5.12 -18.71 5.71
N ASN A 94 5.16 -19.35 4.54
CA ASN A 94 5.25 -18.67 3.24
C ASN A 94 3.92 -18.01 2.87
N ALA A 95 3.95 -17.05 1.94
CA ALA A 95 2.76 -16.36 1.47
C ALA A 95 1.66 -17.31 0.95
N ALA A 96 2.03 -18.43 0.33
CA ALA A 96 1.08 -19.43 -0.16
C ALA A 96 0.20 -20.07 0.93
N THR A 97 0.64 -20.11 2.19
CA THR A 97 -0.08 -20.75 3.30
C THR A 97 -0.91 -19.77 4.13
N TRP A 98 -0.74 -18.46 3.94
CA TRP A 98 -1.38 -17.45 4.79
C TRP A 98 -2.90 -17.55 4.82
N ALA A 99 -3.54 -17.80 3.67
CA ALA A 99 -4.99 -17.86 3.65
C ALA A 99 -5.58 -19.11 4.33
N SER A 100 -4.83 -20.22 4.45
CA SER A 100 -5.30 -21.39 5.22
C SER A 100 -5.13 -21.15 6.72
N PHE A 101 -3.97 -20.63 7.14
CA PHE A 101 -3.70 -20.30 8.53
C PHE A 101 -4.55 -19.15 9.05
N ALA A 102 -4.85 -18.16 8.21
CA ALA A 102 -5.77 -17.08 8.53
C ALA A 102 -7.16 -17.64 8.89
N ARG A 103 -7.71 -18.52 8.04
CA ARG A 103 -8.98 -19.21 8.32
C ARG A 103 -8.92 -20.01 9.62
N ALA A 104 -7.86 -20.79 9.82
CA ALA A 104 -7.67 -21.58 11.04
C ALA A 104 -7.53 -20.69 12.30
N SER A 105 -7.03 -19.47 12.15
CA SER A 105 -6.87 -18.49 13.23
C SER A 105 -8.11 -17.60 13.42
N GLY A 106 -9.21 -17.87 12.70
CA GLY A 106 -10.48 -17.15 12.83
C GLY A 106 -10.61 -15.86 12.01
N TYR A 107 -9.65 -15.57 11.12
CA TYR A 107 -9.74 -14.41 10.22
C TYR A 107 -10.71 -14.69 9.08
N GLY A 108 -11.44 -13.64 8.67
CA GLY A 108 -12.20 -13.67 7.43
C GLY A 108 -11.25 -13.77 6.23
N VAL A 109 -11.54 -14.70 5.32
CA VAL A 109 -10.82 -14.81 4.06
C VAL A 109 -11.81 -14.92 2.90
N GLY A 110 -11.70 -14.01 1.94
CA GLY A 110 -12.62 -13.90 0.82
C GLY A 110 -11.93 -13.54 -0.49
N THR A 111 -12.71 -13.06 -1.44
CA THR A 111 -12.27 -12.69 -2.80
C THR A 111 -12.49 -11.21 -3.13
N THR A 112 -12.96 -10.43 -2.14
CA THR A 112 -13.24 -9.01 -2.33
C THR A 112 -12.12 -8.17 -1.72
N PRO A 113 -11.50 -7.24 -2.46
CA PRO A 113 -10.50 -6.33 -1.91
C PRO A 113 -11.13 -5.39 -0.87
N ALA A 114 -10.43 -5.18 0.24
CA ALA A 114 -10.81 -4.23 1.28
C ALA A 114 -9.56 -3.50 1.78
N VAL A 115 -9.70 -2.22 2.13
CA VAL A 115 -8.58 -1.42 2.65
C VAL A 115 -8.00 -2.07 3.90
N GLY A 116 -6.68 -2.22 3.91
CA GLY A 116 -5.92 -2.88 4.96
C GLY A 116 -5.93 -4.41 4.90
N ALA A 117 -6.67 -5.03 3.97
CA ALA A 117 -6.61 -6.48 3.79
C ALA A 117 -5.26 -6.92 3.21
N VAL A 118 -4.87 -8.15 3.51
CA VAL A 118 -3.73 -8.78 2.84
C VAL A 118 -4.24 -9.44 1.56
N MET A 119 -3.75 -8.99 0.41
CA MET A 119 -3.93 -9.67 -0.88
C MET A 119 -2.89 -10.79 -0.99
N GLN A 120 -3.35 -12.01 -1.25
CA GLN A 120 -2.51 -13.20 -1.31
C GLN A 120 -2.72 -13.96 -2.62
N ASN A 121 -1.63 -14.42 -3.23
CA ASN A 121 -1.66 -15.39 -4.33
C ASN A 121 -0.97 -16.70 -3.91
N GLY A 122 -1.49 -17.82 -4.42
CA GLY A 122 -0.89 -19.15 -4.26
C GLY A 122 0.20 -19.46 -5.31
N GLY A 123 0.71 -20.69 -5.28
CA GLY A 123 1.72 -21.21 -6.20
C GLY A 123 3.16 -20.88 -5.79
N GLY A 124 4.06 -21.88 -5.82
CA GLY A 124 5.44 -21.72 -5.34
C GLY A 124 5.48 -21.28 -3.86
N TYR A 125 6.29 -20.27 -3.54
CA TYR A 125 6.27 -19.62 -2.23
C TYR A 125 5.05 -18.71 -2.00
N GLY A 126 4.27 -18.44 -3.05
CA GLY A 126 3.19 -17.46 -3.06
C GLY A 126 3.71 -16.03 -2.99
N HIS A 127 2.78 -15.08 -2.94
CA HIS A 127 3.10 -13.68 -2.70
C HIS A 127 2.01 -12.99 -1.92
N VAL A 128 2.37 -12.00 -1.09
CA VAL A 128 1.43 -11.17 -0.33
C VAL A 128 1.73 -9.69 -0.51
N ALA A 129 0.66 -8.91 -0.57
CA ALA A 129 0.66 -7.46 -0.63
C ALA A 129 -0.40 -6.90 0.32
N ILE A 130 -0.27 -5.64 0.74
CA ILE A 130 -1.28 -4.94 1.53
C ILE A 130 -2.13 -4.07 0.61
N VAL A 131 -3.44 -4.12 0.78
CA VAL A 131 -4.36 -3.23 0.08
C VAL A 131 -4.34 -1.86 0.76
N GLU A 132 -3.77 -0.87 0.10
CA GLU A 132 -3.67 0.51 0.60
C GLU A 132 -4.92 1.33 0.25
N SER A 133 -5.52 1.11 -0.92
CA SER A 133 -6.78 1.74 -1.31
C SER A 133 -7.59 0.90 -2.29
N VAL A 134 -8.91 1.11 -2.30
CA VAL A 134 -9.86 0.42 -3.18
C VAL A 134 -10.68 1.46 -3.92
N ASN A 135 -10.66 1.40 -5.26
CA ASN A 135 -11.52 2.18 -6.15
C ASN A 135 -12.45 1.21 -6.90
N PRO A 136 -13.67 0.96 -6.39
CA PRO A 136 -14.57 -0.06 -6.93
C PRO A 136 -14.81 0.09 -8.43
N GLY A 137 -14.67 -1.00 -9.17
CA GLY A 137 -14.83 -1.04 -10.62
C GLY A 137 -13.63 -0.50 -11.42
N VAL A 138 -12.67 0.16 -10.79
CA VAL A 138 -11.51 0.77 -11.46
C VAL A 138 -10.22 0.05 -11.11
N SER A 139 -9.80 0.10 -9.84
CA SER A 139 -8.50 -0.44 -9.42
C SER A 139 -8.40 -0.65 -7.90
N VAL A 140 -7.38 -1.40 -7.51
CA VAL A 140 -6.93 -1.58 -6.13
C VAL A 140 -5.48 -1.13 -6.06
N THR A 141 -5.14 -0.24 -5.14
CA THR A 141 -3.75 0.12 -4.88
C THR A 141 -3.20 -0.81 -3.82
N VAL A 142 -2.05 -1.41 -4.09
CA VAL A 142 -1.35 -2.29 -3.16
C VAL A 142 0.06 -1.80 -2.88
N SER A 143 0.57 -2.17 -1.73
CA SER A 143 1.97 -2.07 -1.35
C SER A 143 2.54 -3.46 -1.09
N GLU A 144 3.76 -3.71 -1.55
CA GLU A 144 4.39 -5.02 -1.39
C GLU A 144 5.91 -4.92 -1.29
N MET A 145 6.52 -5.80 -0.50
CA MET A 145 7.97 -5.94 -0.45
C MET A 145 8.41 -7.16 -1.25
N ASN A 146 9.55 -7.07 -1.93
CA ASN A 146 10.12 -8.18 -2.69
C ASN A 146 9.21 -8.71 -3.82
N GLY A 147 8.24 -7.90 -4.25
CA GLY A 147 7.47 -8.11 -5.47
C GLY A 147 8.10 -7.34 -6.64
N PHE A 148 8.44 -8.03 -7.72
CA PHE A 148 9.20 -7.42 -8.81
C PHE A 148 8.35 -6.54 -9.75
N ARG A 149 7.01 -6.63 -9.68
CA ARG A 149 6.10 -5.96 -10.64
C ARG A 149 6.23 -4.43 -10.61
N TRP A 150 6.48 -3.85 -9.45
CA TRP A 150 6.61 -2.39 -9.28
C TRP A 150 8.01 -1.99 -8.80
N GLY A 151 9.02 -2.72 -9.30
CA GLY A 151 10.42 -2.45 -9.01
C GLY A 151 10.83 -2.81 -7.57
N GLY A 152 10.13 -3.73 -6.91
CA GLY A 152 10.55 -4.26 -5.61
C GLY A 152 11.80 -5.15 -5.71
N GLY A 153 12.01 -5.96 -4.69
CA GLY A 153 13.21 -6.75 -4.44
C GLY A 153 13.47 -6.86 -2.95
N PHE A 154 14.55 -7.50 -2.55
CA PHE A 154 14.87 -7.68 -1.13
C PHE A 154 14.90 -6.34 -0.39
N ASN A 155 14.09 -6.22 0.66
CA ASN A 155 13.87 -4.98 1.41
C ASN A 155 13.44 -3.76 0.56
N ARG A 156 12.73 -3.98 -0.55
CA ARG A 156 12.18 -2.89 -1.37
C ARG A 156 10.67 -2.99 -1.45
N VAL A 157 10.00 -1.95 -0.97
CA VAL A 157 8.55 -1.80 -0.97
C VAL A 157 8.13 -1.03 -2.21
N GLY A 158 7.43 -1.69 -3.11
CA GLY A 158 6.79 -1.11 -4.28
C GLY A 158 5.31 -0.81 -4.03
N PHE A 159 4.78 0.16 -4.77
CA PHE A 159 3.36 0.50 -4.78
C PHE A 159 2.84 0.36 -6.20
N GLY A 160 1.63 -0.16 -6.34
CA GLY A 160 1.09 -0.48 -7.64
C GLY A 160 -0.43 -0.51 -7.68
N ASN A 161 -0.97 -0.19 -8.85
CA ASN A 161 -2.39 -0.33 -9.13
C ASN A 161 -2.65 -1.65 -9.87
N ILE A 162 -3.52 -2.45 -9.27
CA ILE A 162 -4.07 -3.66 -9.88
C ILE A 162 -5.44 -3.29 -10.48
N PRO A 163 -5.66 -3.53 -11.78
CA PRO A 163 -6.97 -3.32 -12.40
C PRO A 163 -8.08 -4.12 -11.68
N TRP A 164 -9.28 -3.55 -11.60
CA TRP A 164 -10.38 -4.16 -10.83
C TRP A 164 -10.67 -5.61 -11.24
N ASN A 165 -10.74 -5.88 -12.54
CA ASN A 165 -10.99 -7.21 -13.09
C ASN A 165 -9.93 -8.25 -12.69
N GLU A 166 -8.67 -7.82 -12.54
CA GLU A 166 -7.58 -8.66 -12.05
C GLU A 166 -7.73 -8.91 -10.55
N ALA A 167 -8.03 -7.85 -9.79
CA ALA A 167 -8.19 -7.90 -8.34
C ALA A 167 -9.34 -8.82 -7.89
N VAL A 168 -10.47 -8.82 -8.61
CA VAL A 168 -11.64 -9.67 -8.29
C VAL A 168 -11.74 -10.93 -9.14
N GLY A 169 -10.80 -11.14 -10.08
CA GLY A 169 -10.85 -12.21 -11.09
C GLY A 169 -10.51 -13.61 -10.57
N GLY A 170 -10.53 -13.83 -9.26
CA GLY A 170 -10.30 -15.15 -8.63
C GLY A 170 -8.82 -15.56 -8.51
N ARG A 171 -7.87 -14.71 -8.93
CA ARG A 171 -6.43 -14.96 -8.77
C ARG A 171 -5.93 -14.75 -7.34
N TYR A 172 -6.64 -13.92 -6.57
CA TYR A 172 -6.22 -13.51 -5.24
C TYR A 172 -7.25 -13.90 -4.18
N GLN A 173 -6.76 -14.20 -2.99
CA GLN A 173 -7.54 -14.24 -1.77
C GLN A 173 -7.21 -13.02 -0.92
N TYR A 174 -8.19 -12.53 -0.16
CA TYR A 174 -8.04 -11.38 0.72
C TYR A 174 -8.29 -11.80 2.16
N ILE A 175 -7.33 -11.49 3.04
CA ILE A 175 -7.41 -11.73 4.48
C ILE A 175 -7.76 -10.40 5.16
N TYR A 176 -8.87 -10.38 5.91
CA TYR A 176 -9.47 -9.15 6.45
C TYR A 176 -8.92 -8.74 7.82
#